data_AF-A0A3B9HFJ2-F1
#
_entry.id   AF-A0A3B9HFJ2-F1
#
_cell.length_a   1.000
_cell.length_b   1.000
_cell.length_c   1.000
_cell.angle_alpha   90.00
_cell.angle_beta   90.00
_cell.angle_gamma   90.00
#
_symmetry.space_group_name_H-M   'P 1'
#
loop_
_entity.id
_entity.type
_entity.pdbx_description
1 polymer ?
#
loop_
_entity_poly.entity_id
_entity_poly.type
_entity_poly.pdbx_seq_one_letter_code
_entity_poly.pdbx_strand_id
1 'polypeptide(L)'
;MSSDTPTDPTRRITSSDDLEVSAYLEIAQEKVGRGSPEQSSHVPQRESLLIIDFGSQYSRLIARRIRESKVYCEIIPHSATWNSVKELNPRGIILSGGPASVYDDNAPLAPTWVYESGLPVLGICYGMQTMVHQLGGKVAPANKREYGHAVLHQNSSNEPILSGLPASLPVWMSHADQITELPPGFSAKAYTDNAPIAVIGNDNGMLGIQFHPEVAHTPHGVEIIDNFLYKICGMGKFWTSGNFVRESIARIREQVGDGKVICALSGGVDSAVAATLVHQAVGDQLTCIFVNNGLMRREEPERVRNTFEKYLNVNLVFSESTERFLGALKSVTDPEQKRKIIGNEFINVFDEEAAELGQVDFLTQG
;
A
#
# COMPACT_ATOMS: atom_id res chain seq x y z
N MET A 1 27.71 25.00 48.76
CA MET A 1 27.10 25.84 47.73
C MET A 1 27.92 25.59 46.47
N SER A 2 27.72 24.47 45.77
CA SER A 2 26.64 24.21 44.77
C SER A 2 26.48 25.40 43.83
N SER A 3 26.58 25.29 42.51
CA SER A 3 26.67 24.12 41.63
C SER A 3 26.94 24.63 40.22
N ASP A 4 28.01 24.17 39.57
CA ASP A 4 28.17 24.30 38.12
C ASP A 4 27.31 23.23 37.45
N THR A 5 26.30 23.67 36.71
CA THR A 5 25.41 22.81 35.92
C THR A 5 26.09 22.54 34.58
N PRO A 6 26.34 21.28 34.18
CA PRO A 6 26.81 20.98 32.83
C PRO A 6 25.65 21.15 31.85
N THR A 7 25.90 21.89 30.78
CA THR A 7 25.01 22.04 29.63
C THR A 7 24.77 20.69 28.96
N ASP A 8 23.50 20.28 28.93
CA ASP A 8 22.95 19.13 28.18
C ASP A 8 23.30 19.24 26.68
N PRO A 9 24.06 18.29 26.10
CA PRO A 9 24.37 18.29 24.69
C PRO A 9 23.59 17.19 23.95
N THR A 10 22.27 17.08 24.09
CA THR A 10 21.48 16.23 23.17
C THR A 10 20.05 16.74 22.92
N ARG A 11 19.91 17.81 22.14
CA ARG A 11 18.63 18.07 21.43
C ARG A 11 18.51 17.09 20.27
N ARG A 12 17.90 15.92 20.52
CA ARG A 12 17.44 15.00 19.46
C ARG A 12 16.32 15.69 18.67
N ILE A 13 16.55 15.95 17.38
CA ILE A 13 15.46 16.21 16.44
C ILE A 13 15.01 14.82 15.98
N THR A 14 13.91 14.32 16.54
CA THR A 14 13.27 13.08 16.09
C THR A 14 12.66 13.32 14.70
N SER A 15 13.15 12.62 13.69
CA SER A 15 12.47 12.49 12.40
C SER A 15 11.41 11.39 12.48
N SER A 16 10.37 11.42 11.62
CA SER A 16 9.30 10.41 11.61
C SER A 16 9.80 8.99 11.32
N ASP A 17 10.99 8.88 10.73
CA ASP A 17 11.58 7.63 10.25
C ASP A 17 12.48 6.96 11.31
N ASP A 18 12.59 7.56 12.51
CA ASP A 18 13.44 7.10 13.62
C ASP A 18 12.72 6.28 14.69
N LEU A 19 11.45 5.94 14.49
CA LEU A 19 10.67 5.21 15.49
C LEU A 19 10.95 3.70 15.40
N GLU A 20 11.71 3.22 16.38
CA GLU A 20 11.93 1.80 16.66
C GLU A 20 10.60 1.13 17.10
N VAL A 21 10.48 -0.18 16.91
CA VAL A 21 9.31 -0.98 17.35
C VAL A 21 8.99 -0.79 18.83
N SER A 22 10.01 -0.69 19.66
CA SER A 22 9.92 -0.39 21.09
C SER A 22 9.16 0.90 21.35
N ALA A 23 9.50 1.98 20.62
CA ALA A 23 8.83 3.27 20.75
C ALA A 23 7.36 3.20 20.32
N TYR A 24 7.04 2.47 19.24
CA TYR A 24 5.65 2.28 18.83
C TYR A 24 4.82 1.50 19.86
N LEU A 25 5.40 0.46 20.47
CA LEU A 25 4.71 -0.35 21.49
C LEU A 25 4.53 0.41 22.80
N GLU A 26 5.51 1.22 23.23
CA GLU A 26 5.37 2.14 24.36
C GLU A 26 4.23 3.14 24.13
N ILE A 27 4.19 3.79 22.96
CA ILE A 27 3.12 4.73 22.58
C ILE A 27 1.75 4.03 22.52
N ALA A 28 1.70 2.80 22.01
CA ALA A 28 0.46 2.03 21.94
C ALA A 28 -0.09 1.71 23.34
N GLN A 29 0.77 1.35 24.29
CA GLN A 29 0.37 1.07 25.67
C GLN A 29 -0.19 2.31 26.39
N GLU A 30 0.40 3.49 26.18
CA GLU A 30 -0.15 4.75 26.69
C GLU A 30 -1.58 5.01 26.18
N LYS A 31 -1.87 4.59 24.94
CA LYS A 31 -3.20 4.73 24.33
C LYS A 31 -4.20 3.65 24.78
N VAL A 32 -3.77 2.41 25.00
CA VAL A 32 -4.64 1.30 25.45
C VAL A 32 -5.22 1.58 26.85
N GLY A 33 -4.56 2.40 27.67
CA GLY A 33 -5.13 2.91 28.93
C GLY A 33 -6.38 3.81 28.80
N ARG A 34 -6.87 4.09 27.57
CA ARG A 34 -7.98 5.05 27.34
C ARG A 34 -9.12 4.58 26.42
N GLY A 35 -9.25 3.30 26.08
CA GLY A 35 -10.42 2.86 25.31
C GLY A 35 -10.61 1.36 25.18
N SER A 36 -11.82 0.90 25.51
CA SER A 36 -12.29 -0.46 25.21
C SER A 36 -12.71 -0.55 23.73
N PRO A 37 -12.31 -1.59 22.97
CA PRO A 37 -12.81 -1.77 21.61
C PRO A 37 -14.24 -2.30 21.64
N GLU A 38 -15.17 -1.58 21.01
CA GLU A 38 -16.51 -2.10 20.71
C GLU A 38 -16.42 -3.31 19.76
N GLN A 39 -17.00 -4.44 20.20
CA GLN A 39 -17.06 -5.66 19.42
C GLN A 39 -18.35 -5.68 18.59
N SER A 40 -18.24 -5.50 17.27
CA SER A 40 -19.28 -5.89 16.33
C SER A 40 -19.05 -7.33 15.85
N SER A 41 -20.08 -8.16 15.92
CA SER A 41 -20.05 -9.61 15.67
C SER A 41 -20.27 -10.00 14.20
N HIS A 42 -20.19 -9.06 13.26
CA HIS A 42 -20.36 -9.32 11.83
C HIS A 42 -19.01 -9.18 11.13
N VAL A 43 -18.49 -10.27 10.55
CA VAL A 43 -17.41 -10.21 9.57
C VAL A 43 -18.04 -9.70 8.27
N PRO A 44 -17.76 -8.45 7.82
CA PRO A 44 -18.32 -7.95 6.57
C PRO A 44 -17.78 -8.79 5.42
N GLN A 45 -18.60 -9.06 4.41
CA GLN A 45 -18.14 -9.71 3.19
C GLN A 45 -17.06 -8.81 2.55
N ARG A 46 -15.89 -9.39 2.25
CA ARG A 46 -14.78 -8.66 1.65
C ARG A 46 -15.21 -8.11 0.30
N GLU A 47 -15.25 -6.78 0.16
CA GLU A 47 -15.44 -6.08 -1.10
C GLU A 47 -14.07 -5.58 -1.57
N SER A 48 -13.83 -5.57 -2.88
CA SER A 48 -12.58 -5.04 -3.44
C SER A 48 -12.80 -4.02 -4.55
N LEU A 49 -11.81 -3.15 -4.71
CA LEU A 49 -11.61 -2.37 -5.93
C LEU A 49 -10.45 -2.97 -6.72
N LEU A 50 -10.63 -3.17 -8.02
CA LEU A 50 -9.54 -3.65 -8.89
C LEU A 50 -8.86 -2.46 -9.56
N ILE A 51 -7.52 -2.44 -9.57
CA ILE A 51 -6.72 -1.45 -10.28
C ILE A 51 -6.00 -2.20 -11.39
N ILE A 52 -6.39 -1.96 -12.63
CA ILE A 52 -5.67 -2.50 -13.79
C ILE A 52 -4.47 -1.61 -14.07
N ASP A 53 -3.29 -2.20 -13.95
CA ASP A 53 -2.03 -1.50 -14.17
C ASP A 53 -1.61 -1.59 -15.64
N PHE A 54 -1.51 -0.41 -16.26
CA PHE A 54 -0.97 -0.21 -17.61
C PHE A 54 0.49 0.28 -17.61
N GLY A 55 1.20 0.10 -16.48
CA GLY A 55 2.61 0.47 -16.33
C GLY A 55 2.81 1.90 -15.83
N SER A 56 1.83 2.47 -15.12
CA SER A 56 1.99 3.78 -14.51
C SER A 56 2.91 3.72 -13.29
N GLN A 57 3.80 4.71 -13.19
CA GLN A 57 4.54 4.98 -11.95
C GLN A 57 3.63 5.26 -10.74
N TYR A 58 2.35 5.60 -10.96
CA TYR A 58 1.39 5.98 -9.93
C TYR A 58 0.39 4.87 -9.55
N SER A 59 0.41 3.68 -10.16
CA SER A 59 -0.54 2.60 -9.83
C SER A 59 -0.53 2.22 -8.34
N ARG A 60 0.66 2.21 -7.73
CA ARG A 60 0.82 1.99 -6.27
C ARG A 60 0.28 3.15 -5.43
N LEU A 61 0.34 4.38 -5.95
CA LEU A 61 -0.20 5.56 -5.29
C LEU A 61 -1.73 5.57 -5.33
N ILE A 62 -2.33 5.18 -6.44
CA ILE A 62 -3.79 4.94 -6.55
C ILE A 62 -4.21 3.95 -5.47
N ALA A 63 -3.56 2.78 -5.40
CA ALA A 63 -3.84 1.76 -4.38
C ALA A 63 -3.73 2.33 -2.97
N ARG A 64 -2.65 3.08 -2.68
CA ARG A 64 -2.46 3.72 -1.37
C ARG A 64 -3.61 4.66 -1.01
N ARG A 65 -4.07 5.52 -1.93
CA ARG A 65 -5.18 6.45 -1.69
C ARG A 65 -6.48 5.72 -1.39
N ILE A 66 -6.77 4.63 -2.11
CA ILE A 66 -7.95 3.80 -1.85
C ILE A 66 -7.87 3.14 -0.46
N ARG A 67 -6.70 2.63 -0.05
CA ARG A 67 -6.50 2.05 1.29
C ARG A 67 -6.61 3.12 2.39
N GLU A 68 -6.13 4.34 2.14
CA GLU A 68 -6.29 5.49 3.06
C GLU A 68 -7.78 5.82 3.25
N SER A 69 -8.57 5.70 2.18
CA SER A 69 -10.04 5.72 2.17
C SER A 69 -10.70 4.45 2.71
N LYS A 70 -10.00 3.58 3.45
CA LYS A 70 -10.61 2.42 4.14
C LYS A 70 -11.35 1.44 3.23
N VAL A 71 -10.94 1.35 1.97
CA VAL A 71 -11.43 0.35 1.01
C VAL A 71 -10.31 -0.63 0.67
N TYR A 72 -10.62 -1.92 0.55
CA TYR A 72 -9.64 -2.90 0.08
C TYR A 72 -9.50 -2.82 -1.44
N CYS A 73 -8.29 -2.97 -1.95
CA CYS A 73 -8.02 -2.95 -3.38
C CYS A 73 -6.85 -3.84 -3.77
N GLU A 74 -6.83 -4.31 -5.01
CA GLU A 74 -5.70 -5.04 -5.58
C GLU A 74 -5.26 -4.43 -6.91
N ILE A 75 -3.95 -4.41 -7.12
CA ILE A 75 -3.36 -4.07 -8.42
C ILE A 75 -3.23 -5.37 -9.20
N ILE A 76 -3.83 -5.41 -10.38
CA ILE A 76 -3.83 -6.57 -11.27
C ILE A 76 -3.22 -6.20 -12.62
N PRO A 77 -2.55 -7.13 -13.30
CA PRO A 77 -2.04 -6.87 -14.64
C PRO A 77 -3.20 -6.73 -15.63
N HIS A 78 -2.99 -5.97 -16.70
CA HIS A 78 -3.96 -5.83 -17.80
C HIS A 78 -4.23 -7.14 -18.58
N SER A 79 -3.49 -8.21 -18.30
CA SER A 79 -3.74 -9.56 -18.83
C SER A 79 -4.61 -10.43 -17.93
N ALA A 80 -5.04 -9.92 -16.76
CA ALA A 80 -5.85 -10.68 -15.81
C ALA A 80 -7.21 -11.10 -16.42
N THR A 81 -7.65 -12.31 -16.07
CA THR A 81 -8.95 -12.85 -16.50
C THR A 81 -10.01 -12.60 -15.43
N TRP A 82 -11.29 -12.60 -15.81
CA TRP A 82 -12.38 -12.52 -14.83
C TRP A 82 -12.29 -13.63 -13.77
N ASN A 83 -11.97 -14.86 -14.19
CA ASN A 83 -11.86 -15.99 -13.27
C ASN A 83 -10.77 -15.80 -12.20
N SER A 84 -9.69 -15.10 -12.50
CA SER A 84 -8.63 -14.84 -11.52
C SER A 84 -8.98 -13.74 -10.50
N VAL A 85 -10.04 -12.95 -10.73
CA VAL A 85 -10.36 -11.80 -9.86
C VAL A 85 -11.77 -11.84 -9.26
N LYS A 86 -12.67 -12.69 -9.77
CA LYS A 86 -14.07 -12.75 -9.30
C LYS A 86 -14.20 -13.10 -7.81
N GLU A 87 -13.28 -13.90 -7.28
CA GLU A 87 -13.26 -14.30 -5.86
C GLU A 87 -12.89 -13.15 -4.92
N LEU A 88 -12.32 -12.07 -5.46
CA LEU A 88 -12.07 -10.83 -4.71
C LEU A 88 -13.35 -10.02 -4.51
N ASN A 89 -14.50 -10.44 -5.08
CA ASN A 89 -15.79 -9.75 -4.99
C ASN A 89 -15.67 -8.25 -5.34
N PRO A 90 -15.29 -7.93 -6.59
CA PRO A 90 -15.03 -6.56 -7.00
C PRO A 90 -16.31 -5.74 -7.10
N ARG A 91 -16.24 -4.48 -6.66
CA ARG A 91 -17.36 -3.51 -6.70
C ARG A 91 -17.11 -2.32 -7.62
N GLY A 92 -15.90 -2.21 -8.17
CA GLY A 92 -15.52 -1.20 -9.13
C GLY A 92 -14.10 -1.44 -9.64
N ILE A 93 -13.77 -0.78 -10.75
CA ILE A 93 -12.50 -0.95 -11.46
C ILE A 93 -11.88 0.43 -11.72
N ILE A 94 -10.58 0.55 -11.49
CA ILE A 94 -9.78 1.70 -11.94
C ILE A 94 -8.82 1.22 -13.04
N LEU A 95 -8.81 1.91 -14.16
CA LEU A 95 -7.81 1.77 -15.21
C LEU A 95 -6.74 2.82 -14.97
N SER A 96 -5.50 2.41 -14.67
CA SER A 96 -4.43 3.34 -14.32
C SER A 96 -4.00 4.20 -15.51
N GLY A 97 -3.14 5.19 -15.25
CA GLY A 97 -2.33 5.79 -16.31
C GLY A 97 -1.36 4.78 -16.94
N GLY A 98 -0.54 5.25 -17.88
CA GLY A 98 0.47 4.45 -18.57
C GLY A 98 1.29 5.36 -19.49
N PRO A 99 2.53 4.96 -19.83
CA PRO A 99 3.41 5.76 -20.68
C PRO A 99 3.15 5.58 -22.19
N ALA A 100 2.40 4.55 -22.59
CA ALA A 100 2.12 4.21 -23.98
C ALA A 100 1.10 5.17 -24.62
N SER A 101 1.06 5.20 -25.95
CA SER A 101 -0.12 5.70 -26.69
C SER A 101 -1.05 4.52 -26.99
N VAL A 102 -2.36 4.78 -27.05
CA VAL A 102 -3.38 3.72 -27.29
C VAL A 102 -3.27 3.08 -28.68
N TYR A 103 -2.55 3.73 -29.61
CA TYR A 103 -2.35 3.24 -30.98
C TYR A 103 -1.00 2.54 -31.20
N ASP A 104 -0.15 2.42 -30.17
CA ASP A 104 1.10 1.68 -30.28
C ASP A 104 0.81 0.18 -30.48
N ASP A 105 1.63 -0.53 -31.27
CA ASP A 105 1.38 -1.93 -31.65
C ASP A 105 1.21 -2.89 -30.45
N ASN A 106 1.83 -2.57 -29.31
CA ASN A 106 1.76 -3.37 -28.08
C ASN A 106 1.20 -2.56 -26.90
N ALA A 107 0.37 -1.55 -27.20
CA ALA A 107 -0.29 -0.73 -26.20
C ALA A 107 -1.12 -1.63 -25.25
N PRO A 108 -0.94 -1.53 -23.91
CA PRO A 108 -1.69 -2.36 -22.99
C PRO A 108 -3.17 -1.94 -22.95
N LEU A 109 -4.07 -2.83 -23.35
CA LEU A 109 -5.51 -2.57 -23.38
C LEU A 109 -6.23 -3.17 -22.18
N ALA A 110 -7.41 -2.64 -21.83
CA ALA A 110 -8.25 -3.22 -20.81
C ALA A 110 -8.83 -4.57 -21.31
N PRO A 111 -8.87 -5.62 -20.46
CA PRO A 111 -9.60 -6.83 -20.77
C PRO A 111 -11.08 -6.55 -21.07
N THR A 112 -11.66 -7.25 -22.03
CA THR A 112 -13.08 -7.06 -22.42
C THR A 112 -14.04 -7.21 -21.23
N TRP A 113 -13.74 -8.12 -20.30
CA TRP A 113 -14.58 -8.36 -19.12
C TRP A 113 -14.76 -7.12 -18.25
N VAL A 114 -13.85 -6.14 -18.30
CA VAL A 114 -13.98 -4.87 -17.58
C VAL A 114 -15.28 -4.18 -17.95
N TYR A 115 -15.56 -4.07 -19.26
CA TYR A 115 -16.73 -3.39 -19.79
C TYR A 115 -17.98 -4.27 -19.74
N GLU A 116 -17.83 -5.59 -19.83
CA GLU A 116 -18.94 -6.56 -19.78
C GLU A 116 -19.44 -6.83 -18.35
N SER A 117 -18.61 -6.59 -17.33
CA SER A 117 -18.93 -6.90 -15.93
C SER A 117 -20.11 -6.11 -15.36
N GLY A 118 -20.45 -4.97 -15.98
CA GLY A 118 -21.45 -4.02 -15.46
C GLY A 118 -21.01 -3.29 -14.17
N LEU A 119 -19.75 -3.45 -13.76
CA LEU A 119 -19.18 -2.72 -12.63
C LEU A 119 -18.83 -1.28 -13.03
N PRO A 120 -18.90 -0.31 -12.12
CA PRO A 120 -18.40 1.04 -12.39
C PRO A 120 -16.90 1.02 -12.70
N VAL A 121 -16.50 1.85 -13.67
CA VAL A 121 -15.11 1.92 -14.16
C VAL A 121 -14.64 3.36 -14.16
N LEU A 122 -13.46 3.63 -13.59
CA LEU A 122 -12.79 4.92 -13.67
C LEU A 122 -11.49 4.77 -14.46
N GLY A 123 -11.40 5.42 -15.63
CA GLY A 123 -10.16 5.56 -16.38
C GLY A 123 -9.37 6.80 -15.96
N ILE A 124 -8.07 6.65 -15.68
CA ILE A 124 -7.18 7.75 -15.32
C ILE A 124 -6.13 7.94 -16.41
N CYS A 125 -6.08 9.12 -17.01
CA CYS A 125 -5.16 9.47 -18.09
C CYS A 125 -5.18 8.43 -19.23
N TYR A 126 -4.13 7.62 -19.39
CA TYR A 126 -4.10 6.53 -20.36
C TYR A 126 -5.28 5.55 -20.22
N GLY A 127 -5.75 5.27 -18.99
CA GLY A 127 -6.92 4.42 -18.78
C GLY A 127 -8.22 5.02 -19.32
N MET A 128 -8.36 6.35 -19.28
CA MET A 128 -9.47 7.07 -19.93
C MET A 128 -9.35 6.97 -21.47
N GLN A 129 -8.15 7.15 -22.01
CA GLN A 129 -7.89 7.06 -23.45
C GLN A 129 -8.15 5.64 -23.98
N THR A 130 -7.72 4.62 -23.23
CA THR A 130 -7.92 3.20 -23.53
C THR A 130 -9.42 2.87 -23.56
N MET A 131 -10.17 3.32 -22.54
CA MET A 131 -11.62 3.21 -22.50
C MET A 131 -12.29 3.86 -23.72
N VAL A 132 -11.88 5.07 -24.07
CA VAL A 132 -12.43 5.80 -25.21
C VAL A 132 -12.14 5.05 -26.52
N HIS A 133 -10.90 4.61 -26.71
CA HIS A 133 -10.48 3.90 -27.90
C HIS A 133 -11.24 2.58 -28.08
N GLN A 134 -11.32 1.75 -27.03
CA GLN A 134 -11.97 0.44 -27.10
C GLN A 134 -13.50 0.52 -27.25
N LEU A 135 -14.12 1.62 -26.83
CA LEU A 135 -15.57 1.83 -26.94
C LEU A 135 -15.99 2.61 -28.21
N GLY A 136 -15.06 2.85 -29.14
CA GLY A 136 -15.35 3.42 -30.45
C GLY A 136 -15.23 4.94 -30.56
N GLY A 137 -14.64 5.60 -29.56
CA GLY A 137 -14.22 7.00 -29.67
C GLY A 137 -12.85 7.15 -30.35
N LYS A 138 -12.34 8.38 -30.41
CA LYS A 138 -11.04 8.70 -31.01
C LYS A 138 -10.16 9.50 -30.07
N VAL A 139 -8.89 9.10 -30.04
CA VAL A 139 -7.80 9.77 -29.34
C VAL A 139 -6.84 10.30 -30.42
N ALA A 140 -6.23 11.45 -30.19
CA ALA A 140 -5.22 12.00 -31.07
C ALA A 140 -4.12 12.68 -30.26
N PRO A 141 -2.89 12.78 -30.79
CA PRO A 141 -1.87 13.60 -30.18
C PRO A 141 -2.36 15.03 -29.93
N ALA A 142 -2.11 15.56 -28.73
CA ALA A 142 -2.45 16.93 -28.41
C ALA A 142 -1.50 17.90 -29.12
N ASN A 143 -2.04 19.03 -29.62
CA ASN A 143 -1.24 20.08 -30.27
C ASN A 143 -0.23 20.73 -29.31
N LYS A 144 -0.54 20.71 -28.01
CA LYS A 144 0.34 21.11 -26.91
C LYS A 144 0.25 20.03 -25.84
N ARG A 145 1.40 19.48 -25.44
CA ARG A 145 1.44 18.53 -24.33
C ARG A 145 1.20 19.28 -23.02
N GLU A 146 0.27 18.82 -22.21
CA GLU A 146 -0.03 19.40 -20.90
C GLU A 146 0.56 18.49 -19.81
N TYR A 147 1.73 18.90 -19.33
CA TYR A 147 2.37 18.31 -18.16
C TYR A 147 2.46 19.38 -17.07
N GLY A 148 1.64 19.24 -16.03
CA GLY A 148 1.69 20.12 -14.88
C GLY A 148 0.32 20.57 -14.39
N HIS A 149 0.33 21.69 -13.66
CA HIS A 149 -0.87 22.26 -13.08
C HIS A 149 -1.80 22.83 -14.17
N ALA A 150 -3.07 22.47 -14.08
CA ALA A 150 -4.15 23.06 -14.85
C ALA A 150 -5.34 23.38 -13.93
N VAL A 151 -6.26 24.21 -14.42
CA VAL A 151 -7.55 24.47 -13.74
C VAL A 151 -8.62 23.69 -14.47
N LEU A 152 -9.28 22.78 -13.76
CA LEU A 152 -10.44 22.04 -14.24
C LEU A 152 -11.70 22.87 -14.00
N HIS A 153 -12.53 23.04 -15.02
CA HIS A 153 -13.83 23.69 -14.96
C HIS A 153 -14.95 22.67 -15.16
N GLN A 154 -15.88 22.59 -14.21
CA GLN A 154 -17.02 21.67 -14.30
C GLN A 154 -18.07 22.21 -15.28
N ASN A 155 -18.66 21.34 -16.11
CA ASN A 155 -19.76 21.71 -17.00
C ASN A 155 -21.10 21.87 -16.24
N SER A 156 -21.24 21.15 -15.12
CA SER A 156 -22.43 21.14 -14.27
C SER A 156 -22.03 20.83 -12.83
N SER A 157 -22.80 21.35 -11.86
CA SER A 157 -22.58 21.12 -10.43
C SER A 157 -22.99 19.72 -9.95
N ASN A 158 -23.60 18.90 -10.81
CA ASN A 158 -24.26 17.66 -10.43
C ASN A 158 -23.50 16.40 -10.86
N GLU A 159 -22.23 16.51 -11.21
CA GLU A 159 -21.43 15.36 -11.64
C GLU A 159 -21.02 14.50 -10.43
N PRO A 160 -21.41 13.21 -10.33
CA PRO A 160 -21.20 12.41 -9.13
C PRO A 160 -19.74 12.31 -8.68
N ILE A 161 -18.80 12.20 -9.62
CA ILE A 161 -17.36 12.12 -9.34
C ILE A 161 -16.77 13.44 -8.83
N LEU A 162 -17.39 14.58 -9.14
CA LEU A 162 -16.98 15.93 -8.71
C LEU A 162 -17.91 16.52 -7.62
N SER A 163 -18.81 15.69 -7.09
CA SER A 163 -19.83 16.11 -6.15
C SER A 163 -19.20 16.67 -4.86
N GLY A 164 -19.61 17.89 -4.49
CA GLY A 164 -19.11 18.59 -3.31
C GLY A 164 -17.80 19.37 -3.53
N LEU A 165 -17.29 19.41 -4.76
CA LEU A 165 -16.08 20.15 -5.11
C LEU A 165 -16.39 21.53 -5.71
N PRO A 166 -15.45 22.49 -5.64
CA PRO A 166 -15.60 23.80 -6.27
C PRO A 166 -15.81 23.69 -7.79
N ALA A 167 -16.55 24.64 -8.38
CA ALA A 167 -16.82 24.69 -9.82
C ALA A 167 -15.55 24.76 -10.69
N SER A 168 -14.47 25.31 -10.12
CA SER A 168 -13.13 25.30 -10.72
C SER A 168 -12.12 24.82 -9.68
N LEU A 169 -11.23 23.89 -10.04
CA LEU A 169 -10.25 23.33 -9.11
C LEU A 169 -8.89 23.06 -9.76
N PRO A 170 -7.77 23.19 -9.02
CA PRO A 170 -6.45 22.83 -9.54
C PRO A 170 -6.29 21.31 -9.64
N VAL A 171 -5.76 20.85 -10.77
CA VAL A 171 -5.48 19.44 -11.05
C VAL A 171 -4.09 19.25 -11.66
N TRP A 172 -3.57 18.03 -11.58
CA TRP A 172 -2.30 17.65 -12.20
C TRP A 172 -2.52 16.87 -13.50
N MET A 173 -2.30 17.56 -14.62
CA MET A 173 -2.38 16.99 -15.97
C MET A 173 -1.05 16.35 -16.36
N SER A 174 -1.11 15.20 -17.02
CA SER A 174 0.10 14.53 -17.52
C SER A 174 -0.23 13.70 -18.77
N HIS A 175 -0.53 14.38 -19.88
CA HIS A 175 -0.93 13.69 -21.11
C HIS A 175 -0.29 14.29 -22.37
N ALA A 176 0.06 13.40 -23.30
CA ALA A 176 0.50 13.74 -24.65
C ALA A 176 -0.65 13.67 -25.67
N ASP A 177 -1.67 12.88 -25.37
CA ASP A 177 -2.81 12.61 -26.24
C ASP A 177 -4.09 13.20 -25.63
N GLN A 178 -5.05 13.54 -26.47
CA GLN A 178 -6.35 14.09 -26.10
C GLN A 178 -7.48 13.35 -26.81
N ILE A 179 -8.66 13.36 -26.21
CA ILE A 179 -9.86 12.82 -26.84
C ILE A 179 -10.38 13.81 -27.89
N THR A 180 -10.63 13.33 -29.10
CA THR A 180 -11.20 14.11 -30.21
C THR A 180 -12.63 13.70 -30.55
N GLU A 181 -13.01 12.46 -30.24
CA GLU A 181 -14.37 11.95 -30.42
C GLU A 181 -14.76 11.07 -29.23
N LEU A 182 -15.89 11.38 -28.61
CA LEU A 182 -16.41 10.60 -27.49
C LEU A 182 -17.04 9.30 -28.00
N PRO A 183 -16.93 8.20 -27.23
CA PRO A 183 -17.68 6.98 -27.54
C PRO A 183 -19.19 7.22 -27.45
N PRO A 184 -20.02 6.43 -28.16
CA PRO A 184 -21.47 6.50 -28.03
C PRO A 184 -21.93 6.40 -26.57
N GLY A 185 -22.85 7.27 -26.16
CA GLY A 185 -23.40 7.30 -24.80
C GLY A 185 -22.53 8.01 -23.75
N PHE A 186 -21.34 8.51 -24.12
CA PHE A 186 -20.53 9.34 -23.24
C PHE A 186 -20.81 10.84 -23.45
N SER A 187 -20.65 11.61 -22.38
CA SER A 187 -20.70 13.07 -22.41
C SER A 187 -19.49 13.68 -21.69
N ALA A 188 -19.04 14.84 -22.17
CA ALA A 188 -18.00 15.62 -21.50
C ALA A 188 -18.58 16.30 -20.25
N LYS A 189 -17.88 16.17 -19.13
CA LYS A 189 -18.34 16.62 -17.80
C LYS A 189 -17.54 17.79 -17.25
N ALA A 190 -16.30 17.94 -17.68
CA ALA A 190 -15.42 19.04 -17.31
C ALA A 190 -14.29 19.22 -18.35
N TYR A 191 -13.69 20.41 -18.37
CA TYR A 191 -12.64 20.79 -19.30
C TYR A 191 -11.52 21.58 -18.62
N THR A 192 -10.37 21.68 -19.29
CA THR A 192 -9.32 22.67 -19.01
C THR A 192 -9.11 23.53 -20.26
N ASP A 193 -8.31 24.58 -20.16
CA ASP A 193 -7.97 25.44 -21.30
C ASP A 193 -7.30 24.68 -22.46
N ASN A 194 -6.54 23.62 -22.15
CA ASN A 194 -5.81 22.82 -23.16
C ASN A 194 -6.44 21.44 -23.41
N ALA A 195 -7.41 21.00 -22.59
CA ALA A 195 -8.12 19.74 -22.73
C ALA A 195 -9.64 19.99 -22.66
N PRO A 196 -10.32 20.19 -23.81
CA PRO A 196 -11.77 20.39 -23.88
C PRO A 196 -12.59 19.23 -23.30
N ILE A 197 -11.99 18.04 -23.22
CA ILE A 197 -12.59 16.83 -22.67
C ILE A 197 -11.64 16.31 -21.58
N ALA A 198 -11.71 16.90 -20.39
CA ALA A 198 -10.88 16.52 -19.26
C ALA A 198 -11.55 15.49 -18.35
N VAL A 199 -12.88 15.46 -18.32
CA VAL A 199 -13.70 14.44 -17.63
C VAL A 199 -14.81 13.97 -18.55
N ILE A 200 -15.05 12.65 -18.59
CA ILE A 200 -16.14 12.01 -19.32
C ILE A 200 -16.96 11.10 -18.41
N GLY A 201 -18.21 10.86 -18.78
CA GLY A 201 -19.06 9.89 -18.10
C GLY A 201 -20.23 9.40 -18.95
N ASN A 202 -20.72 8.20 -18.62
CA ASN A 202 -21.96 7.64 -19.13
C ASN A 202 -22.91 7.20 -17.99
N ASP A 203 -24.12 6.77 -18.34
CA ASP A 203 -25.15 6.36 -17.38
C ASP A 203 -24.87 4.99 -16.71
N ASN A 204 -23.89 4.23 -17.22
CA ASN A 204 -23.49 2.92 -16.69
C ASN A 204 -22.37 3.01 -15.64
N GLY A 205 -22.04 4.21 -15.16
CA GLY A 205 -20.98 4.40 -14.16
C GLY A 205 -19.56 4.23 -14.72
N MET A 206 -19.38 4.33 -16.05
CA MET A 206 -18.06 4.44 -16.67
C MET A 206 -17.67 5.91 -16.76
N LEU A 207 -16.53 6.23 -16.16
CA LEU A 207 -16.01 7.57 -15.98
C LEU A 207 -14.55 7.62 -16.45
N GLY A 208 -14.12 8.77 -16.93
CA GLY A 208 -12.73 8.98 -17.32
C GLY A 208 -12.26 10.37 -16.92
N ILE A 209 -11.03 10.47 -16.43
CA ILE A 209 -10.39 11.72 -16.05
C ILE A 209 -9.00 11.81 -16.68
N GLN A 210 -8.63 12.99 -17.20
CA GLN A 210 -7.38 13.21 -17.91
C GLN A 210 -6.21 13.62 -16.97
N PHE A 211 -6.51 13.87 -15.71
CA PHE A 211 -5.58 14.25 -14.64
C PHE A 211 -5.42 13.14 -13.60
N HIS A 212 -4.41 13.28 -12.73
CA HIS A 212 -4.08 12.32 -11.69
C HIS A 212 -4.63 12.77 -10.32
N PRO A 213 -5.72 12.18 -9.79
CA PRO A 213 -6.24 12.49 -8.46
C PRO A 213 -5.39 11.87 -7.34
N GLU A 214 -4.54 10.91 -7.63
CA GLU A 214 -3.75 10.19 -6.63
C GLU A 214 -2.54 11.00 -6.12
N VAL A 215 -2.09 12.00 -6.90
CA VAL A 215 -0.93 12.83 -6.60
C VAL A 215 -1.29 14.05 -5.75
N ALA A 216 -0.37 14.49 -4.90
CA ALA A 216 -0.58 15.65 -4.02
C ALA A 216 -0.82 16.97 -4.77
N HIS A 217 -0.42 17.05 -6.04
CA HIS A 217 -0.63 18.21 -6.90
C HIS A 217 -2.08 18.42 -7.34
N THR A 218 -2.97 17.45 -7.06
CA THR A 218 -4.42 17.58 -7.16
C THR A 218 -4.98 17.62 -5.74
N PRO A 219 -5.17 18.80 -5.13
CA PRO A 219 -5.51 18.92 -3.70
C PRO A 219 -6.80 18.21 -3.31
N HIS A 220 -7.79 18.20 -4.20
CA HIS A 220 -9.10 17.53 -4.00
C HIS A 220 -9.12 16.08 -4.51
N GLY A 221 -7.95 15.49 -4.74
CA GLY A 221 -7.83 14.17 -5.36
C GLY A 221 -8.41 13.04 -4.50
N VAL A 222 -8.28 13.15 -3.17
CA VAL A 222 -8.87 12.18 -2.24
C VAL A 222 -10.38 12.21 -2.31
N GLU A 223 -10.99 13.40 -2.36
CA GLU A 223 -12.44 13.58 -2.46
C GLU A 223 -12.99 13.04 -3.79
N ILE A 224 -12.24 13.19 -4.89
CA ILE A 224 -12.58 12.59 -6.20
C ILE A 224 -12.57 11.06 -6.11
N ILE A 225 -11.54 10.48 -5.50
CA ILE A 225 -11.45 9.03 -5.28
C ILE A 225 -12.59 8.55 -4.38
N ASP A 226 -12.86 9.23 -3.27
CA ASP A 226 -13.95 8.92 -2.34
C ASP A 226 -15.32 8.98 -3.02
N ASN A 227 -15.56 9.96 -3.90
CA ASN A 227 -16.78 10.04 -4.68
C ASN A 227 -16.94 8.78 -5.57
N PHE A 228 -15.88 8.34 -6.23
CA PHE A 228 -15.92 7.09 -7.01
C PHE A 228 -16.19 5.88 -6.11
N LEU A 229 -15.45 5.72 -5.00
CA LEU A 229 -15.57 4.57 -4.11
C LEU A 229 -16.96 4.46 -3.46
N TYR A 230 -17.49 5.56 -2.92
CA TYR A 230 -18.69 5.50 -2.09
C TYR A 230 -19.96 5.88 -2.83
N LYS A 231 -19.93 6.91 -3.67
CA LYS A 231 -21.15 7.39 -4.35
C LYS A 231 -21.45 6.59 -5.62
N ILE A 232 -20.40 6.11 -6.29
CA ILE A 232 -20.54 5.41 -7.57
C ILE A 232 -20.45 3.89 -7.38
N CYS A 233 -19.43 3.37 -6.68
CA CYS A 233 -19.29 1.93 -6.43
C CYS A 233 -20.12 1.42 -5.24
N GLY A 234 -20.58 2.32 -4.36
CA GLY A 234 -21.37 1.96 -3.18
C GLY A 234 -20.60 1.09 -2.18
N MET A 235 -19.28 1.28 -2.06
CA MET A 235 -18.42 0.45 -1.21
C MET A 235 -18.48 0.85 0.27
N GLY A 236 -18.27 -0.13 1.15
CA GLY A 236 -18.14 0.13 2.59
C GLY A 236 -16.69 0.43 3.03
N LYS A 237 -16.56 1.08 4.21
CA LYS A 237 -15.27 1.42 4.83
C LYS A 237 -14.71 0.27 5.69
N PHE A 238 -14.51 -0.90 5.08
CA PHE A 238 -14.15 -2.12 5.80
C PHE A 238 -12.64 -2.34 5.97
N TRP A 239 -11.78 -1.64 5.21
CA TRP A 239 -10.34 -1.75 5.34
C TRP A 239 -9.82 -0.89 6.50
N THR A 240 -9.91 -1.46 7.70
CA THR A 240 -9.42 -0.87 8.95
C THR A 240 -8.39 -1.79 9.59
N SER A 241 -7.46 -1.23 10.36
CA SER A 241 -6.45 -2.03 11.07
C SER A 241 -7.09 -3.07 11.99
N GLY A 242 -8.20 -2.73 12.66
CA GLY A 242 -8.92 -3.68 13.51
C GLY A 242 -9.53 -4.86 12.75
N ASN A 243 -10.16 -4.61 11.60
CA ASN A 243 -10.67 -5.70 10.74
C ASN A 243 -9.53 -6.54 10.19
N PHE A 244 -8.47 -5.89 9.68
CA PHE A 244 -7.30 -6.56 9.15
C PHE A 244 -6.63 -7.48 10.18
N VAL A 245 -6.42 -7.00 11.41
CA VAL A 245 -5.85 -7.80 12.51
C VAL A 245 -6.70 -9.05 12.78
N ARG A 246 -8.02 -8.89 12.93
CA ARG A 246 -8.93 -10.02 13.18
C ARG A 246 -8.90 -11.06 12.06
N GLU A 247 -9.01 -10.61 10.80
CA GLU A 247 -8.97 -11.50 9.64
C GLU A 247 -7.62 -12.21 9.49
N SER A 248 -6.52 -11.50 9.77
CA SER A 248 -5.17 -12.06 9.67
C SER A 248 -4.94 -13.13 10.75
N ILE A 249 -5.33 -12.86 11.99
CA ILE A 249 -5.23 -13.82 13.10
C ILE A 249 -6.03 -15.09 12.79
N ALA A 250 -7.27 -14.96 12.30
CA ALA A 250 -8.10 -16.11 11.96
C ALA A 250 -7.45 -16.97 10.86
N ARG A 251 -6.95 -16.34 9.81
CA ARG A 251 -6.28 -17.02 8.69
C ARG A 251 -4.97 -17.69 9.09
N ILE A 252 -4.15 -17.02 9.89
CA ILE A 252 -2.89 -17.58 10.39
C ILE A 252 -3.19 -18.81 11.24
N ARG A 253 -4.18 -18.74 12.14
CA ARG A 253 -4.57 -19.87 12.98
C ARG A 253 -5.06 -21.07 12.15
N GLU A 254 -5.89 -20.81 11.13
CA GLU A 254 -6.38 -21.85 10.22
C GLU A 254 -5.24 -22.49 9.42
N GLN A 255 -4.31 -21.69 8.90
CA GLN A 255 -3.20 -22.16 8.08
C GLN A 255 -2.15 -22.94 8.89
N VAL A 256 -1.83 -22.46 10.10
CA VAL A 256 -0.79 -23.08 10.95
C VAL A 256 -1.32 -24.32 11.66
N GLY A 257 -2.58 -24.30 12.11
CA GLY A 257 -3.14 -25.40 12.92
C GLY A 257 -2.29 -25.65 14.16
N ASP A 258 -1.84 -26.90 14.33
CA ASP A 258 -0.96 -27.32 15.44
C ASP A 258 0.54 -27.25 15.09
N GLY A 259 0.91 -26.68 13.94
CA GLY A 259 2.30 -26.61 13.48
C GLY A 259 3.19 -25.69 14.30
N LYS A 260 4.50 -25.91 14.26
CA LYS A 260 5.51 -25.03 14.87
C LYS A 260 5.95 -23.94 13.90
N VAL A 261 6.10 -22.72 14.40
CA VAL A 261 6.42 -21.53 13.61
C VAL A 261 7.70 -20.90 14.12
N ILE A 262 8.60 -20.52 13.21
CA ILE A 262 9.75 -19.66 13.53
C ILE A 262 9.62 -18.29 12.87
N CYS A 263 10.20 -17.27 13.48
CA CYS A 263 10.30 -15.92 12.91
C CYS A 263 11.68 -15.32 13.13
N ALA A 264 12.29 -14.78 12.07
CA ALA A 264 13.49 -13.96 12.20
C ALA A 264 13.10 -12.54 12.63
N LEU A 265 13.41 -12.17 13.87
CA LEU A 265 13.24 -10.81 14.38
C LEU A 265 14.48 -9.99 14.06
N SER A 266 14.29 -8.89 13.32
CA SER A 266 15.37 -7.96 12.98
C SER A 266 15.40 -6.70 13.87
N GLY A 267 14.34 -6.45 14.63
CA GLY A 267 14.10 -5.16 15.30
C GLY A 267 13.34 -4.13 14.44
N GLY A 268 13.16 -4.41 13.15
CA GLY A 268 12.35 -3.61 12.23
C GLY A 268 10.85 -3.78 12.45
N VAL A 269 10.07 -2.79 11.98
CA VAL A 269 8.60 -2.75 12.16
C VAL A 269 7.90 -3.95 11.52
N ASP A 270 8.32 -4.37 10.33
CA ASP A 270 7.64 -5.42 9.57
C ASP A 270 7.71 -6.78 10.30
N SER A 271 8.93 -7.24 10.65
CA SER A 271 9.13 -8.51 11.37
C SER A 271 8.46 -8.49 12.75
N ALA A 272 8.45 -7.34 13.42
CA ALA A 272 7.79 -7.19 14.71
C ALA A 272 6.25 -7.28 14.62
N VAL A 273 5.64 -6.61 13.64
CA VAL A 273 4.19 -6.69 13.42
C VAL A 273 3.79 -8.10 13.01
N ALA A 274 4.56 -8.74 12.12
CA ALA A 274 4.34 -10.13 11.72
C ALA A 274 4.42 -11.08 12.92
N ALA A 275 5.49 -11.01 13.71
CA ALA A 275 5.66 -11.82 14.92
C ALA A 275 4.52 -11.59 15.92
N THR A 276 4.06 -10.33 16.09
CA THR A 276 2.95 -10.01 16.99
C THR A 276 1.63 -10.63 16.50
N LEU A 277 1.33 -10.54 15.20
CA LEU A 277 0.11 -11.13 14.62
C LEU A 277 0.13 -12.66 14.72
N VAL A 278 1.27 -13.28 14.43
CA VAL A 278 1.44 -14.73 14.53
C VAL A 278 1.34 -15.19 15.98
N HIS A 279 2.01 -14.51 16.91
CA HIS A 279 1.90 -14.83 18.34
C HIS A 279 0.46 -14.71 18.85
N GLN A 280 -0.29 -13.68 18.46
CA GLN A 280 -1.71 -13.58 18.82
C GLN A 280 -2.57 -14.71 18.22
N ALA A 281 -2.15 -15.26 17.08
CA ALA A 281 -2.85 -16.36 16.43
C ALA A 281 -2.58 -17.72 17.08
N VAL A 282 -1.30 -18.03 17.35
CA VAL A 282 -0.81 -19.39 17.67
C VAL A 282 0.00 -19.48 18.97
N GLY A 283 0.16 -18.37 19.70
CA GLY A 283 0.78 -18.34 21.03
C GLY A 283 2.18 -18.95 21.06
N ASP A 284 2.35 -19.96 21.91
CA ASP A 284 3.62 -20.64 22.19
C ASP A 284 4.13 -21.50 21.03
N GLN A 285 3.34 -21.70 19.98
CA GLN A 285 3.79 -22.36 18.74
C GLN A 285 4.83 -21.52 17.98
N LEU A 286 4.90 -20.21 18.26
CA LEU A 286 5.87 -19.30 17.67
C LEU A 286 7.15 -19.23 18.53
N THR A 287 8.28 -19.45 17.87
CA THR A 287 9.61 -19.10 18.39
C THR A 287 10.26 -18.04 17.51
N CYS A 288 10.60 -16.91 18.11
CA CYS A 288 11.34 -15.86 17.43
C CYS A 288 12.85 -16.04 17.65
N ILE A 289 13.64 -15.83 16.61
CA ILE A 289 15.10 -15.82 16.66
C ILE A 289 15.55 -14.39 16.38
N PHE A 290 16.29 -13.80 17.32
CA PHE A 290 16.91 -12.49 17.18
C PHE A 290 18.42 -12.64 17.21
N VAL A 291 19.09 -12.20 16.14
CA VAL A 291 20.54 -12.28 16.00
C VAL A 291 21.16 -10.90 16.25
N ASN A 292 21.82 -10.72 17.39
CA ASN A 292 22.67 -9.56 17.61
C ASN A 292 23.98 -9.73 16.83
N ASN A 293 24.10 -9.03 15.71
CA ASN A 293 25.28 -9.06 14.86
C ASN A 293 26.33 -7.99 15.23
N GLY A 294 26.09 -7.17 16.27
CA GLY A 294 27.00 -6.11 16.69
C GLY A 294 27.06 -4.87 15.78
N LEU A 295 26.19 -4.79 14.76
CA LEU A 295 26.13 -3.69 13.79
C LEU A 295 24.86 -2.84 13.95
N MET A 296 24.18 -2.98 15.09
CA MET A 296 22.90 -2.34 15.40
C MET A 296 23.08 -0.96 16.03
N ARG A 297 21.99 -0.21 16.20
CA ARG A 297 22.02 1.06 16.93
C ARG A 297 22.32 0.81 18.41
N ARG A 298 22.79 1.84 19.10
CA ARG A 298 23.07 1.79 20.54
C ARG A 298 21.83 1.33 21.31
N GLU A 299 21.98 0.31 22.16
CA GLU A 299 20.94 -0.28 23.02
C GLU A 299 19.78 -0.97 22.27
N GLU A 300 19.86 -1.11 20.95
CA GLU A 300 18.79 -1.74 20.16
C GLU A 300 18.58 -3.23 20.53
N PRO A 301 19.62 -4.07 20.66
CA PRO A 301 19.45 -5.47 21.07
C PRO A 301 18.72 -5.61 22.41
N GLU A 302 19.11 -4.82 23.41
CA GLU A 302 18.53 -4.85 24.74
C GLU A 302 17.08 -4.37 24.72
N ARG A 303 16.75 -3.34 23.93
CA ARG A 303 15.37 -2.86 23.77
C ARG A 303 14.49 -3.89 23.10
N VAL A 304 14.94 -4.51 22.01
CA VAL A 304 14.17 -5.57 21.32
C VAL A 304 13.92 -6.73 22.28
N ARG A 305 14.96 -7.24 22.93
CA ARG A 305 14.83 -8.32 23.91
C ARG A 305 13.82 -7.99 25.01
N ASN A 306 14.00 -6.83 25.67
CA ASN A 306 13.09 -6.38 26.72
C ASN A 306 11.65 -6.26 26.21
N THR A 307 11.45 -5.78 24.99
CA THR A 307 10.11 -5.55 24.44
C THR A 307 9.37 -6.85 24.18
N PHE A 308 10.02 -7.81 23.50
CA PHE A 308 9.39 -9.07 23.12
C PHE A 308 9.25 -10.03 24.31
N GLU A 309 10.25 -10.11 25.19
CA GLU A 309 10.17 -10.96 26.38
C GLU A 309 9.17 -10.40 27.40
N LYS A 310 9.21 -9.10 27.72
CA LYS A 310 8.40 -8.54 28.82
C LYS A 310 6.96 -8.25 28.44
N TYR A 311 6.71 -7.76 27.22
CA TYR A 311 5.37 -7.26 26.86
C TYR A 311 4.57 -8.23 25.99
N LEU A 312 5.25 -9.05 25.19
CA LEU A 312 4.59 -10.01 24.32
C LEU A 312 4.67 -11.45 24.83
N ASN A 313 5.56 -11.76 25.80
CA ASN A 313 5.76 -13.11 26.33
C ASN A 313 5.99 -14.16 25.21
N VAL A 314 6.72 -13.76 24.17
CA VAL A 314 7.07 -14.61 23.04
C VAL A 314 8.29 -15.45 23.38
N ASN A 315 8.34 -16.70 22.92
CA ASN A 315 9.55 -17.51 22.98
C ASN A 315 10.63 -16.85 22.13
N LEU A 316 11.65 -16.26 22.77
CA LEU A 316 12.73 -15.55 22.09
C LEU A 316 14.06 -16.27 22.28
N VAL A 317 14.65 -16.72 21.17
CA VAL A 317 16.04 -17.11 21.09
C VAL A 317 16.86 -15.86 20.79
N PHE A 318 17.68 -15.45 21.75
CA PHE A 318 18.59 -14.31 21.60
C PHE A 318 20.00 -14.83 21.31
N SER A 319 20.44 -14.70 20.07
CA SER A 319 21.77 -15.14 19.62
C SER A 319 22.76 -13.96 19.65
N GLU A 320 23.77 -14.05 20.51
CA GLU A 320 24.84 -13.05 20.60
C GLU A 320 25.99 -13.44 19.67
N SER A 321 26.10 -12.76 18.52
CA SER A 321 27.03 -13.09 17.45
C SER A 321 27.98 -11.93 17.09
N THR A 322 28.08 -10.89 17.92
CA THR A 322 28.92 -9.70 17.65
C THR A 322 30.35 -10.04 17.22
N GLU A 323 31.07 -10.87 17.99
CA GLU A 323 32.46 -11.22 17.68
C GLU A 323 32.61 -11.98 16.35
N ARG A 324 31.62 -12.82 16.00
CA ARG A 324 31.61 -13.57 14.73
C ARG A 324 31.52 -12.63 13.54
N PHE A 325 30.57 -11.70 13.58
CA PHE A 325 30.38 -10.72 12.50
C PHE A 325 31.54 -9.74 12.38
N LEU A 326 32.01 -9.18 13.51
CA LEU A 326 33.15 -8.25 13.50
C LEU A 326 34.44 -8.94 13.05
N GLY A 327 34.64 -10.20 13.45
CA GLY A 327 35.75 -11.04 12.98
C GLY A 327 35.70 -11.28 11.48
N ALA A 328 34.52 -11.64 10.93
CA ALA A 328 34.32 -11.86 9.50
C ALA A 328 34.51 -10.59 8.65
N LEU A 329 34.22 -9.42 9.22
CA LEU A 329 34.39 -8.11 8.57
C LEU A 329 35.79 -7.53 8.69
N LYS A 330 36.70 -8.19 9.42
CA LYS A 330 38.06 -7.70 9.65
C LYS A 330 38.79 -7.48 8.33
N SER A 331 39.30 -6.27 8.15
CA SER A 331 40.05 -5.84 6.95
C SER A 331 39.25 -5.82 5.64
N VAL A 332 37.93 -6.02 5.68
CA VAL A 332 37.07 -5.89 4.49
C VAL A 332 36.73 -4.42 4.30
N THR A 333 37.06 -3.85 3.15
CA THR A 333 36.78 -2.44 2.81
C THR A 333 35.69 -2.31 1.76
N ASP A 334 35.64 -3.24 0.81
CA ASP A 334 34.66 -3.23 -0.27
C ASP A 334 33.21 -3.40 0.27
N PRO A 335 32.30 -2.46 -0.04
CA PRO A 335 30.96 -2.46 0.53
C PRO A 335 30.08 -3.62 0.02
N GLU A 336 30.30 -4.14 -1.19
CA GLU A 336 29.54 -5.29 -1.68
C GLU A 336 29.98 -6.58 -0.98
N GLN A 337 31.28 -6.74 -0.78
CA GLN A 337 31.83 -7.85 0.01
C GLN A 337 31.32 -7.81 1.45
N LYS A 338 31.29 -6.62 2.09
CA LYS A 338 30.69 -6.47 3.43
C LYS A 338 29.25 -6.98 3.46
N ARG A 339 28.42 -6.58 2.49
CA ARG A 339 27.01 -7.01 2.39
C ARG A 339 26.89 -8.53 2.24
N LYS A 340 27.70 -9.15 1.38
CA LYS A 340 27.71 -10.61 1.18
C LYS A 340 28.12 -11.34 2.45
N ILE A 341 29.16 -10.87 3.14
CA ILE A 341 29.64 -11.46 4.39
C ILE A 341 28.57 -11.37 5.48
N ILE A 342 27.99 -10.18 5.71
CA ILE A 342 26.94 -9.98 6.72
C ILE A 342 25.72 -10.86 6.40
N GLY A 343 25.28 -10.91 5.15
CA GLY A 343 24.14 -11.73 4.75
C GLY A 343 24.39 -13.23 4.97
N ASN A 344 25.58 -13.72 4.56
CA ASN A 344 25.94 -15.12 4.74
C ASN A 344 26.06 -15.50 6.22
N GLU A 345 26.75 -14.69 7.03
CA GLU A 345 26.87 -14.97 8.47
C GLU A 345 25.52 -14.93 9.18
N PHE A 346 24.60 -14.04 8.78
CA PHE A 346 23.25 -14.01 9.33
C PHE A 346 22.47 -15.29 9.02
N ILE A 347 22.53 -15.78 7.78
CA ILE A 347 21.89 -17.04 7.40
C ILE A 347 22.48 -18.20 8.18
N ASN A 348 23.82 -18.28 8.28
CA ASN A 348 24.48 -19.35 9.02
C ASN A 348 24.07 -19.38 10.50
N VAL A 349 24.08 -18.24 11.18
CA VAL A 349 23.64 -18.15 12.58
C VAL A 349 22.17 -18.50 12.71
N PHE A 350 21.30 -17.98 11.83
CA PHE A 350 19.88 -18.29 11.88
C PHE A 350 19.60 -19.78 11.69
N ASP A 351 20.27 -20.43 10.74
CA ASP A 351 20.14 -21.87 10.47
C ASP A 351 20.66 -22.72 11.64
N GLU A 352 21.76 -22.31 12.27
CA GLU A 352 22.29 -22.95 13.49
C GLU A 352 21.26 -22.90 14.63
N GLU A 353 20.72 -21.72 14.94
CA GLU A 353 19.70 -21.53 15.98
C GLU A 353 18.38 -22.27 15.66
N ALA A 354 17.96 -22.25 14.39
CA ALA A 354 16.76 -22.95 13.95
C ALA A 354 16.89 -24.48 14.05
N ALA A 355 18.08 -25.03 13.78
CA ALA A 355 18.33 -26.46 13.89
C ALA A 355 18.19 -26.99 15.33
N GLU A 356 18.51 -26.17 16.33
CA GLU A 356 18.35 -26.53 17.76
C GLU A 356 16.87 -26.65 18.18
N LEU A 357 15.96 -25.97 17.47
CA LEU A 357 14.51 -26.01 17.74
C LEU A 357 13.83 -27.29 17.21
N GLY A 358 14.56 -28.10 16.45
CA GLY A 358 14.08 -29.34 15.86
C GLY A 358 13.20 -29.10 14.63
N GLN A 359 12.17 -29.93 14.44
CA GLN A 359 11.26 -29.79 13.32
C GLN A 359 10.39 -28.52 13.46
N VAL A 360 10.39 -27.70 12.42
CA VAL A 360 9.58 -26.50 12.26
C VAL A 360 8.76 -26.64 10.97
N ASP A 361 7.49 -26.27 11.01
CA ASP A 361 6.57 -26.44 9.89
C ASP A 361 6.39 -25.14 9.08
N PHE A 362 6.60 -23.98 9.71
CA PHE A 362 6.39 -22.67 9.09
C PHE A 362 7.50 -21.66 9.42
N LEU A 363 7.88 -20.85 8.42
CA LEU A 363 8.74 -19.67 8.57
C LEU A 363 7.91 -18.40 8.35
N THR A 364 7.84 -17.55 9.37
CA THR A 364 7.18 -16.24 9.29
C THR A 364 8.11 -15.21 8.64
N GLN A 365 7.59 -14.46 7.68
CA GLN A 365 8.23 -13.31 7.05
C GLN A 365 7.31 -12.09 7.10
N GLY A 366 7.90 -10.92 7.33
CA GLY A 366 7.20 -9.63 7.47
C GLY A 366 7.00 -8.91 6.14
#